data_AF-A0A1H6FRS1-F1
#
_entry.id   AF-A0A1H6FRS1-F1
#
_cell.length_a   1.000
_cell.length_b   1.000
_cell.length_c   1.000
_cell.angle_alpha   90.00
_cell.angle_beta   90.00
_cell.angle_gamma   90.00
#
_symmetry.space_group_name_H-M   'P 1'
#
loop_
_entity.id
_entity.type
_entity.pdbx_description
1 polymer ?
#
loop_
_entity_poly.entity_id
_entity_poly.type
_entity_poly.pdbx_seq_one_letter_code
_entity_poly.pdbx_strand_id
1 'polypeptide(L)'
;MHPAGNQNEESNPNSRERANGTTADTEPTQTYSWLSFVVRAMTCPHLSYRTTDGDREFETERAYCGVIEEFVSPMRADVCNDRHELAHDRDCEHYRTAE
;
A
#
# COMPACT_ATOMS: atom_id res chain seq x y z
N MET A 1 62.58 -15.75 -2.83
CA MET A 1 62.39 -14.44 -3.48
C MET A 1 61.88 -14.67 -4.89
N HIS A 2 60.61 -14.37 -5.16
CA HIS A 2 60.01 -13.96 -6.44
C HIS A 2 58.52 -13.68 -6.17
N PRO A 3 58.01 -12.46 -6.44
CA PRO A 3 56.58 -12.16 -6.39
C PRO A 3 55.95 -12.33 -7.77
N ALA A 4 54.68 -12.73 -7.81
CA ALA A 4 53.84 -12.54 -8.99
C ALA A 4 52.42 -12.26 -8.52
N GLY A 5 52.15 -10.98 -8.21
CA GLY A 5 50.80 -10.46 -8.07
C GLY A 5 50.20 -10.27 -9.46
N ASN A 6 48.97 -10.74 -9.65
CA ASN A 6 48.17 -10.56 -10.85
C ASN A 6 47.32 -9.29 -10.72
N GLN A 7 47.80 -8.17 -11.23
CA GLN A 7 46.99 -6.95 -11.32
C GLN A 7 46.37 -6.88 -12.72
N ASN A 8 45.25 -7.60 -12.89
CA ASN A 8 44.35 -7.45 -14.03
C ASN A 8 43.12 -6.70 -13.53
N GLU A 9 43.16 -5.38 -13.49
CA GLU A 9 41.95 -4.57 -13.36
C GLU A 9 42.00 -3.47 -14.40
N GLU A 10 41.31 -3.78 -15.50
CA GLU A 10 40.97 -2.94 -16.62
C GLU A 10 40.46 -1.58 -16.17
N SER A 11 41.23 -0.55 -16.55
CA SER A 11 40.78 0.83 -16.63
C SER A 11 39.58 0.92 -17.59
N ASN A 12 38.36 0.86 -17.06
CA ASN A 12 37.13 1.10 -17.83
C ASN A 12 36.90 2.62 -17.99
N PRO A 13 36.98 3.19 -19.21
CA PRO A 13 36.93 4.63 -19.44
C PRO A 13 35.50 5.15 -19.66
N ASN A 14 34.49 4.59 -18.99
CA ASN A 14 33.11 5.05 -19.12
C ASN A 14 32.85 6.31 -18.26
N SER A 15 33.64 7.34 -18.56
CA SER A 15 33.53 8.73 -18.14
C SER A 15 32.25 9.34 -18.73
N ARG A 16 31.10 9.03 -18.15
CA ARG A 16 29.86 9.80 -18.34
C ARG A 16 29.06 9.81 -17.06
N GLU A 17 29.49 10.63 -16.10
CA GLU A 17 28.62 11.04 -15.01
C GLU A 17 28.40 12.54 -15.05
N ARG A 18 27.11 12.85 -15.20
CA ARG A 18 26.49 14.15 -15.34
C ARG A 18 26.75 14.99 -14.10
N ALA A 19 27.23 16.21 -14.31
CA ALA A 19 26.94 17.28 -13.38
C ALA A 19 25.43 17.58 -13.43
N ASN A 20 24.73 17.30 -12.34
CA ASN A 20 23.59 18.14 -11.98
C ASN A 20 23.47 18.18 -10.46
N GLY A 21 24.03 19.27 -9.91
CA GLY A 21 23.96 19.59 -8.50
C GLY A 21 22.55 20.02 -8.11
N THR A 22 22.06 19.36 -7.07
CA THR A 22 20.96 19.75 -6.19
C THR A 22 21.11 21.19 -5.67
N THR A 23 20.03 21.97 -5.73
CA THR A 23 19.56 22.86 -4.65
C THR A 23 18.04 23.06 -4.86
N ALA A 24 17.24 22.22 -4.23
CA ALA A 24 16.24 22.64 -3.23
C ALA A 24 16.32 24.13 -2.86
N ASP A 25 15.21 24.86 -3.06
CA ASP A 25 14.64 25.77 -2.07
C ASP A 25 13.20 26.17 -2.47
N THR A 26 12.23 25.62 -1.73
CA THR A 26 11.03 26.27 -1.15
C THR A 26 10.03 26.92 -2.13
N GLU A 27 8.84 26.38 -2.41
CA GLU A 27 7.72 26.07 -1.49
C GLU A 27 6.76 25.00 -2.06
N PRO A 28 6.27 24.04 -1.24
CA PRO A 28 4.97 23.43 -1.54
C PRO A 28 4.12 23.33 -0.27
N THR A 29 3.41 24.39 0.11
CA THR A 29 2.55 24.34 1.31
C THR A 29 1.06 24.60 1.05
N GLN A 30 0.59 24.62 -0.20
CA GLN A 30 -0.85 24.88 -0.47
C GLN A 30 -1.48 24.11 -1.64
N THR A 31 -0.79 23.17 -2.30
CA THR A 31 -1.40 22.38 -3.40
C THR A 31 -1.98 21.03 -2.95
N TYR A 32 -1.63 20.56 -1.74
CA TYR A 32 -1.98 19.21 -1.27
C TYR A 32 -3.18 19.16 -0.30
N SER A 33 -3.98 20.23 -0.17
CA SER A 33 -5.19 20.18 0.68
C SER A 33 -6.35 19.37 0.07
N TRP A 34 -6.31 19.07 -1.23
CA TRP A 34 -7.35 18.25 -1.90
C TRP A 34 -7.04 16.75 -1.89
N LEU A 35 -5.77 16.35 -1.74
CA LEU A 35 -5.36 14.94 -1.71
C LEU A 35 -5.57 14.28 -0.33
N SER A 36 -5.59 15.06 0.76
CA SER A 36 -5.82 14.52 2.12
C SER A 36 -7.29 14.24 2.46
N PHE A 37 -8.25 14.89 1.79
CA PHE A 37 -9.68 14.64 2.04
C PHE A 37 -10.18 13.36 1.33
N VAL A 38 -9.64 13.01 0.16
CA VAL A 38 -10.01 11.78 -0.57
C VAL A 38 -9.44 10.52 0.09
N VAL A 39 -8.29 10.61 0.77
CA VAL A 39 -7.60 9.46 1.36
C VAL A 39 -8.32 8.84 2.58
N ARG A 40 -9.27 9.54 3.20
CA ARG A 40 -9.91 9.08 4.45
C ARG A 40 -11.18 8.24 4.29
N ALA A 41 -11.70 8.09 3.08
CA ALA A 41 -12.93 7.36 2.79
C ALA A 41 -12.74 6.35 1.63
N MET A 42 -11.59 5.66 1.60
CA MET A 42 -11.26 4.62 0.61
C MET A 42 -11.41 3.20 1.19
N THR A 43 -11.77 3.07 2.47
CA THR A 43 -11.95 1.76 3.09
C THR A 43 -12.93 1.85 4.26
N CYS A 44 -13.73 0.83 4.39
CA CYS A 44 -14.74 0.65 5.42
C CYS A 44 -14.07 0.52 6.80
N PRO A 45 -14.48 1.29 7.81
CA PRO A 45 -13.93 1.21 9.17
C PRO A 45 -14.21 -0.12 9.86
N HIS A 46 -15.19 -0.89 9.37
CA HIS A 46 -15.53 -2.21 9.92
C HIS A 46 -14.82 -3.36 9.21
N LEU A 47 -13.96 -3.10 8.21
CA LEU A 47 -13.18 -4.14 7.56
C LEU A 47 -11.89 -4.41 8.33
N SER A 48 -11.59 -5.67 8.59
CA SER A 48 -10.32 -6.12 9.17
C SER A 48 -9.82 -7.36 8.44
N TYR A 49 -8.52 -7.62 8.49
CA TYR A 49 -7.93 -8.84 7.98
C TYR A 49 -7.45 -9.69 9.15
N ARG A 50 -7.80 -10.98 9.15
CA ARG A 50 -7.50 -11.90 10.25
C ARG A 50 -7.05 -13.25 9.70
N THR A 51 -6.12 -13.89 10.39
CA THR A 51 -5.66 -15.26 10.10
C THR A 51 -6.32 -16.29 11.01
N THR A 52 -7.10 -15.88 12.01
CA THR A 52 -7.67 -16.80 13.00
C THR A 52 -9.14 -16.49 13.30
N ASP A 53 -9.87 -17.55 13.67
CA ASP A 53 -11.28 -17.54 14.06
C ASP A 53 -11.55 -18.63 15.10
N GLY A 54 -11.45 -18.27 16.39
CA GLY A 54 -11.52 -19.24 17.48
C GLY A 54 -10.45 -20.32 17.35
N ASP A 55 -10.89 -21.57 17.12
CA ASP A 55 -10.01 -22.73 16.95
C ASP A 55 -9.51 -22.93 15.50
N ARG A 56 -9.94 -22.07 14.56
CA ARG A 56 -9.54 -22.15 13.16
C ARG A 56 -8.40 -21.18 12.87
N GLU A 57 -7.38 -21.66 12.17
CA GLU A 57 -6.27 -20.87 11.66
C GLU A 57 -6.22 -20.97 10.12
N PHE A 58 -5.88 -19.87 9.48
CA PHE A 58 -5.78 -19.73 8.05
C PHE A 58 -4.33 -19.42 7.65
N GLU A 59 -3.88 -20.05 6.58
CA GLU A 59 -2.53 -19.82 6.03
C GLU A 59 -2.33 -18.37 5.54
N THR A 60 -3.41 -17.71 5.14
CA THR A 60 -3.39 -16.33 4.64
C THR A 60 -4.46 -15.49 5.32
N GLU A 61 -4.20 -14.20 5.43
CA GLU A 61 -5.14 -13.22 5.97
C GLU A 61 -6.44 -13.18 5.16
N ARG A 62 -7.57 -13.25 5.86
CA ARG A 62 -8.90 -13.20 5.27
C ARG A 62 -9.66 -11.97 5.74
N ALA A 63 -10.45 -11.41 4.83
CA ALA A 63 -11.30 -10.26 5.10
C ALA A 63 -12.42 -10.66 6.07
N TYR A 64 -12.56 -9.88 7.14
CA TYR A 64 -13.53 -10.03 8.21
C TYR A 64 -14.31 -8.74 8.36
N CYS A 65 -15.64 -8.83 8.34
CA CYS A 65 -16.52 -7.69 8.51
C CYS A 65 -17.01 -7.61 9.96
N GLY A 66 -16.64 -6.54 10.66
CA GLY A 66 -17.07 -6.30 12.04
C GLY A 66 -18.53 -5.90 12.20
N VAL A 67 -19.26 -5.61 11.12
CA VAL A 67 -20.72 -5.33 11.19
C VAL A 67 -21.52 -6.61 11.40
N ILE A 68 -21.22 -7.65 10.62
CA ILE A 68 -21.88 -8.96 10.71
C ILE A 68 -21.07 -9.96 11.54
N GLU A 69 -19.85 -9.59 11.94
CA GLU A 69 -18.94 -10.42 12.72
C GLU A 69 -18.53 -11.73 12.01
N GLU A 70 -18.37 -11.67 10.69
CA GLU A 70 -18.10 -12.83 9.85
C GLU A 70 -17.00 -12.57 8.80
N PHE A 71 -16.35 -13.66 8.35
CA PHE A 71 -15.46 -13.61 7.18
C PHE A 71 -16.26 -13.41 5.90
N VAL A 72 -15.84 -12.46 5.07
CA VAL A 72 -16.54 -12.09 3.84
C VAL A 72 -15.80 -12.58 2.60
N SER A 73 -16.52 -12.67 1.48
CA SER A 73 -15.94 -13.01 0.19
C SER A 73 -15.01 -11.91 -0.32
N PRO A 74 -14.03 -12.24 -1.19
CA PRO A 74 -13.14 -11.25 -1.81
C PRO A 74 -13.91 -10.12 -2.51
N MET A 75 -14.98 -10.44 -3.24
CA MET A 75 -15.83 -9.46 -3.91
C MET A 75 -16.43 -8.45 -2.93
N ARG A 76 -16.84 -8.90 -1.74
CA ARG A 76 -17.36 -8.00 -0.71
C ARG A 76 -16.26 -7.20 -0.04
N ALA A 77 -15.08 -7.79 0.12
CA ALA A 77 -13.89 -7.06 0.57
C ALA A 77 -13.50 -5.96 -0.43
N ASP A 78 -13.67 -6.19 -1.73
CA ASP A 78 -13.40 -5.16 -2.76
C ASP A 78 -14.35 -3.96 -2.62
N VAL A 79 -15.66 -4.20 -2.37
CA VAL A 79 -16.62 -3.12 -2.06
C VAL A 79 -16.21 -2.37 -0.80
N CYS A 80 -15.80 -3.09 0.26
CA CYS A 80 -15.38 -2.48 1.51
C CYS A 80 -14.03 -1.75 1.41
N ASN A 81 -13.22 -2.01 0.38
CA ASN A 81 -11.94 -1.34 0.12
C ASN A 81 -12.05 -0.28 -0.98
N ASP A 82 -13.28 0.08 -1.35
CA ASP A 82 -13.62 1.02 -2.41
C ASP A 82 -12.87 0.76 -3.73
N ARG A 83 -12.67 -0.52 -4.04
CA ARG A 83 -11.97 -0.94 -5.25
C ARG A 83 -12.93 -0.95 -6.43
N HIS A 84 -12.39 -0.73 -7.62
CA HIS A 84 -13.15 -0.79 -8.87
C HIS A 84 -14.31 0.22 -8.93
N GLU A 85 -14.14 1.40 -8.31
CA GLU A 85 -15.15 2.45 -8.23
C GLU A 85 -16.41 2.06 -7.43
N LEU A 86 -16.40 0.88 -6.80
CA LEU A 86 -17.35 0.51 -5.77
C LEU A 86 -17.00 1.28 -4.51
N ALA A 87 -17.97 1.49 -3.65
CA ALA A 87 -17.67 2.07 -2.36
C ALA A 87 -18.59 1.64 -1.22
N HIS A 88 -18.00 1.57 -0.05
CA HIS A 88 -18.60 1.00 1.14
C HIS A 88 -19.82 1.79 1.64
N ASP A 89 -19.82 3.12 1.54
CA ASP A 89 -20.94 3.97 1.98
C ASP A 89 -22.18 3.87 1.07
N ARG A 90 -21.98 3.56 -0.22
CA ARG A 90 -23.06 3.56 -1.22
C ARG A 90 -23.48 2.16 -1.68
N ASP A 91 -22.51 1.26 -1.85
CA ASP A 91 -22.70 -0.06 -2.46
C ASP A 91 -22.73 -1.21 -1.43
N CYS A 92 -22.21 -1.01 -0.21
CA CYS A 92 -22.28 -2.04 0.83
C CYS A 92 -23.64 -2.02 1.55
N GLU A 93 -24.32 -3.17 1.59
CA GLU A 93 -25.60 -3.32 2.29
C GLU A 93 -25.47 -3.36 3.82
N HIS A 94 -24.31 -3.75 4.37
CA HIS A 94 -24.13 -3.84 5.83
C HIS A 94 -23.62 -2.53 6.43
N TYR A 95 -22.74 -1.82 5.73
CA TYR A 95 -22.17 -0.56 6.24
C TYR A 95 -23.27 0.45 6.59
N ARG A 96 -24.23 0.65 5.68
CA ARG A 96 -25.38 1.55 5.90
C ARG A 96 -26.32 1.15 7.03
N THR A 97 -26.23 -0.09 7.51
CA THR A 97 -27.01 -0.55 8.66
C THR A 97 -26.28 -0.27 9.99
N ALA A 98 -24.96 -0.07 9.92
CA ALA A 98 -24.10 0.13 11.09
C ALA A 98 -23.85 1.61 11.45
N GLU A 99 -24.17 2.54 10.55
CA GLU A 99 -24.11 4.00 10.75
C GLU A 99 -25.34 4.57 11.49
#